data_AF-A0A9E4J8H8-F1
#
_entry.id   AF-A0A9E4J8H8-F1
#
_cell.length_a   1.000
_cell.length_b   1.000
_cell.length_c   1.000
_cell.angle_alpha   90.00
_cell.angle_beta   90.00
_cell.angle_gamma   90.00
#
_symmetry.space_group_name_H-M   'P 1'
#
loop_
_entity.id
_entity.type
_entity.pdbx_description
1 polymer ?
#
loop_
_entity_poly.entity_id
_entity_poly.type
_entity_poly.pdbx_seq_one_letter_code
_entity_poly.pdbx_strand_id
1 'polypeptide(L)'
;MERICEVLAHAAAACMPAVPKQNGSCLPSIPDCQTCGACCANPQENRDEGFADWVEIDPRDLILARPRHKHLVVLNAAGEPHMRLDPAGRCAALRGRLGQRVHCAIYDVRPRACRRLEAGSPRCLAYREERGFA
;
A
#
# COMPACT_ATOMS: atom_id res chain seq x y z
N MET A 1 45.89 40.66 46.91
CA MET A 1 45.70 41.22 45.56
C MET A 1 44.65 40.36 44.87
N GLU A 2 43.45 40.28 45.45
CA GLU A 2 42.30 41.13 45.09
C GLU A 2 41.94 41.04 43.61
N ARG A 3 40.83 40.35 43.31
CA ARG A 3 39.72 40.94 42.56
C ARG A 3 38.45 40.07 42.70
N ILE A 4 37.50 40.68 43.39
CA ILE A 4 36.08 40.37 43.48
C ILE A 4 35.41 40.77 42.13
N CYS A 5 34.47 39.97 41.64
CA CYS A 5 33.35 40.37 40.76
C CYS A 5 32.38 39.16 40.69
N GLU A 6 31.44 39.04 41.64
CA GLU A 6 30.01 39.40 41.51
C GLU A 6 29.22 38.62 40.43
N VAL A 7 28.47 37.61 40.87
CA VAL A 7 26.98 37.54 40.99
C VAL A 7 26.25 37.31 39.67
N LEU A 8 25.62 36.13 39.51
CA LEU A 8 24.17 35.94 39.47
C LEU A 8 23.80 34.55 38.92
N ALA A 9 22.75 34.01 39.54
CA ALA A 9 21.99 32.80 39.24
C ALA A 9 21.86 32.44 37.75
N HIS A 10 21.65 31.15 37.44
CA HIS A 10 20.36 30.62 36.95
C HIS A 10 20.39 29.09 36.81
N ALA A 11 19.39 28.48 37.44
CA ALA A 11 18.68 27.25 37.06
C ALA A 11 19.41 25.89 37.01
N ALA A 12 19.01 25.03 37.95
CA ALA A 12 19.07 23.58 37.83
C ALA A 12 17.95 23.02 36.91
N ALA A 13 18.18 21.79 36.44
CA ALA A 13 17.26 20.86 35.76
C ALA A 13 17.04 21.11 34.25
N ALA A 14 17.05 20.12 33.35
CA ALA A 14 16.76 18.70 33.54
C ALA A 14 17.48 17.85 32.47
N CYS A 15 18.05 16.71 32.89
CA CYS A 15 18.21 15.56 32.00
C CYS A 15 16.84 15.22 31.42
N MET A 16 16.73 15.25 30.08
CA MET A 16 15.56 14.73 29.39
C MET A 16 15.35 13.27 29.79
N PRO A 17 14.13 12.83 30.18
CA PRO A 17 13.89 11.43 30.41
C PRO A 17 14.05 10.68 29.10
N ALA A 18 14.77 9.56 29.14
CA ALA A 18 14.83 8.62 28.04
C ALA A 18 13.41 8.22 27.63
N VAL A 19 13.09 8.37 26.34
CA VAL A 19 11.85 7.85 25.76
C VAL A 19 11.84 6.33 26.00
N PRO A 20 10.84 5.78 26.71
CA PRO A 20 10.81 4.35 26.96
C PRO A 20 10.68 3.61 25.63
N LYS A 21 11.59 2.66 25.38
CA LYS A 21 11.47 1.71 24.27
C LYS A 21 10.16 0.95 24.45
N GLN A 22 9.27 1.07 23.48
CA GLN A 22 7.96 0.44 23.52
C GLN A 22 8.14 -1.07 23.34
N ASN A 23 8.02 -1.82 24.44
CA ASN A 23 7.86 -3.26 24.42
C ASN A 23 6.38 -3.58 24.17
N GLY A 24 6.10 -4.34 23.11
CA GLY A 24 4.93 -5.21 22.99
C GLY A 24 3.57 -4.54 22.77
N SER A 25 3.06 -4.62 21.54
CA SER A 25 1.61 -4.70 21.33
C SER A 25 1.27 -6.12 20.83
N CYS A 26 0.25 -6.74 21.43
CA CYS A 26 -0.40 -7.94 20.91
C CYS A 26 -1.40 -7.64 19.78
N LEU A 27 -1.39 -6.40 19.26
CA LEU A 27 -2.23 -6.01 18.13
C LEU A 27 -1.48 -6.36 16.85
N PRO A 28 -2.14 -7.03 15.88
CA PRO A 28 -1.51 -7.30 14.59
C PRO A 28 -1.07 -5.97 13.96
N SER A 29 0.22 -5.87 13.64
CA SER A 29 0.78 -4.70 12.95
C SER A 29 0.11 -4.56 11.58
N ILE A 30 -0.26 -3.33 11.20
CA ILE A 30 -0.85 -3.04 9.89
C ILE A 30 0.10 -3.56 8.79
N PRO A 31 -0.36 -4.42 7.87
CA PRO A 31 0.50 -4.99 6.83
C PRO A 31 1.13 -3.93 5.92
N ASP A 32 2.42 -4.08 5.62
CA ASP A 32 3.09 -3.27 4.59
C ASP A 32 2.78 -3.81 3.19
N CYS A 33 2.04 -3.03 2.40
CA CYS A 33 1.70 -3.38 1.02
C CYS A 33 2.93 -3.58 0.12
N GLN A 34 4.07 -2.93 0.40
CA GLN A 34 5.30 -3.07 -0.38
C GLN A 34 6.02 -4.40 -0.14
N THR A 35 5.60 -5.18 0.87
CA THR A 35 6.17 -6.50 1.17
C THR A 35 5.36 -7.66 0.59
N CYS A 36 4.04 -7.50 0.38
CA CYS A 36 3.20 -8.60 -0.09
C CYS A 36 2.60 -8.39 -1.48
N GLY A 37 2.07 -7.20 -1.77
CA GLY A 37 1.32 -6.94 -3.01
C GLY A 37 0.09 -7.82 -3.22
N ALA A 38 -0.48 -8.43 -2.16
CA ALA A 38 -1.49 -9.49 -2.27
C ALA A 38 -2.67 -9.12 -3.19
N CYS A 39 -3.20 -7.91 -3.07
CA CYS A 39 -4.32 -7.43 -3.87
C CYS A 39 -3.98 -7.11 -5.34
N CYS A 40 -2.71 -7.12 -5.72
CA CYS A 40 -2.24 -6.82 -7.08
C CYS A 40 -2.29 -8.04 -8.01
N ALA A 41 -3.03 -9.08 -7.63
CA ALA A 41 -3.34 -10.23 -8.47
C ALA A 41 -4.82 -10.58 -8.34
N ASN A 42 -5.45 -10.99 -9.44
CA ASN A 42 -6.84 -11.45 -9.46
C ASN A 42 -7.04 -12.58 -8.43
N PRO A 43 -8.02 -12.50 -7.52
CA PRO A 43 -8.26 -13.56 -6.55
C PRO A 43 -8.72 -14.85 -7.21
N GLN A 44 -8.52 -15.96 -6.51
CA GLN A 44 -8.91 -17.29 -6.95
C GLN A 44 -10.40 -17.37 -7.26
N GLU A 45 -11.27 -16.74 -6.45
CA GLU A 45 -12.73 -16.72 -6.68
C GLU A 45 -13.07 -16.26 -8.11
N ASN A 46 -12.46 -15.17 -8.57
CA ASN A 46 -12.68 -14.67 -9.92
C ASN A 46 -12.09 -15.61 -10.98
N ARG A 47 -10.90 -16.16 -10.72
CA ARG A 47 -10.24 -17.06 -11.68
C ARG A 47 -11.04 -18.34 -11.89
N ASP A 48 -11.62 -18.88 -10.83
CA ASP A 48 -12.45 -20.09 -10.87
C ASP A 48 -13.72 -19.88 -11.69
N GLU A 49 -14.29 -18.67 -11.64
CA GLU A 49 -15.44 -18.26 -12.44
C GLU A 49 -15.06 -17.75 -13.85
N GLY A 50 -13.77 -17.74 -14.21
CA GLY A 50 -13.28 -17.23 -15.49
C GLY A 50 -13.32 -15.71 -15.63
N PHE A 51 -13.58 -14.97 -14.53
CA PHE A 51 -13.57 -13.52 -14.52
C PHE A 51 -12.14 -12.96 -14.60
N ALA A 52 -11.82 -12.35 -15.74
CA ALA A 52 -10.56 -11.62 -15.96
C ALA A 52 -10.68 -10.11 -15.66
N ASP A 53 -11.91 -9.59 -15.55
CA ASP A 53 -12.22 -8.17 -15.36
C ASP A 53 -12.14 -7.79 -13.87
N TRP A 54 -10.92 -7.78 -13.31
CA TRP A 54 -10.74 -7.67 -11.84
C TRP A 54 -10.96 -6.26 -11.27
N VAL A 55 -10.14 -5.30 -11.72
CA VAL A 55 -10.15 -3.94 -11.15
C VAL A 55 -10.85 -3.02 -12.11
N GLU A 56 -12.12 -2.77 -11.87
CA GLU A 56 -12.87 -1.72 -12.55
C GLU A 56 -12.21 -0.34 -12.31
N ILE A 57 -12.19 0.47 -13.36
CA ILE A 57 -11.69 1.83 -13.35
C ILE A 57 -12.89 2.77 -13.42
N ASP A 58 -13.09 3.60 -12.40
CA ASP A 58 -14.17 4.57 -12.40
C ASP A 58 -13.93 5.57 -13.56
N PRO A 59 -14.96 5.98 -14.33
CA PRO A 59 -14.79 6.97 -15.39
C PRO A 59 -14.14 8.29 -14.93
N ARG A 60 -14.17 8.59 -13.62
CA ARG A 60 -13.53 9.77 -13.00
C ARG A 60 -12.10 9.51 -12.53
N ASP A 61 -11.58 8.29 -12.64
CA ASP A 61 -10.22 7.98 -12.21
C ASP A 61 -9.17 8.60 -13.13
N LEU A 62 -8.17 9.21 -12.51
CA LEU A 62 -7.12 9.97 -13.19
C LEU A 62 -6.32 9.15 -14.20
N ILE A 63 -6.24 7.81 -14.05
CA ILE A 63 -5.51 6.94 -14.97
C ILE A 63 -6.02 7.06 -16.42
N LEU A 64 -7.32 7.26 -16.62
CA LEU A 64 -7.94 7.41 -17.94
C LEU A 64 -7.48 8.70 -18.64
N ALA A 65 -7.17 9.75 -17.87
CA ALA A 65 -6.68 11.03 -18.37
C ALA A 65 -5.16 11.05 -18.62
N ARG A 66 -4.45 9.91 -18.48
CA ARG A 66 -2.99 9.85 -18.62
C ARG A 66 -2.59 8.99 -19.83
N PRO A 67 -2.22 9.60 -20.98
CA PRO A 67 -1.88 8.86 -22.20
C PRO A 67 -0.86 7.74 -22.01
N ARG A 68 0.17 7.98 -21.19
CA ARG A 68 1.22 7.00 -20.85
C ARG A 68 0.71 5.72 -20.18
N HIS A 69 -0.50 5.72 -19.61
CA HIS A 69 -1.08 4.58 -18.90
C HIS A 69 -2.18 3.87 -19.69
N LYS A 70 -2.51 4.31 -20.91
CA LYS A 70 -3.55 3.67 -21.75
C LYS A 70 -3.32 2.18 -21.97
N HIS A 71 -2.05 1.74 -22.08
CA HIS A 71 -1.69 0.33 -22.24
C HIS A 71 -2.05 -0.54 -21.02
N LEU A 72 -2.30 0.06 -19.85
CA LEU A 72 -2.69 -0.63 -18.62
C LEU A 72 -4.20 -0.79 -18.48
N VAL A 73 -4.98 -0.28 -19.44
CA VAL A 73 -6.45 -0.34 -19.45
C VAL A 73 -6.91 -1.31 -20.53
N VAL A 74 -7.90 -2.12 -20.20
CA VAL A 74 -8.67 -2.98 -21.11
C VAL A 74 -10.14 -2.64 -20.96
N LEU A 75 -10.94 -2.88 -22.00
CA LEU A 75 -12.40 -2.80 -21.89
C LEU A 75 -12.95 -4.23 -21.81
N ASN A 76 -13.91 -4.46 -20.93
CA ASN A 76 -14.65 -5.72 -20.90
C ASN A 76 -15.65 -5.80 -22.08
N ALA A 77 -16.43 -6.89 -22.13
CA ALA A 77 -17.45 -7.08 -23.17
C ALA A 77 -18.55 -5.99 -23.18
N ALA A 78 -18.81 -5.36 -22.03
CA ALA A 78 -19.76 -4.25 -21.89
C ALA A 78 -19.14 -2.87 -22.21
N GLY A 79 -17.84 -2.81 -22.52
CA GLY A 79 -17.14 -1.55 -22.78
C GLY A 79 -16.67 -0.82 -21.52
N GLU A 80 -16.71 -1.46 -20.36
CA GLU A 80 -16.31 -0.88 -19.07
C GLU A 80 -14.80 -1.03 -18.87
N PRO A 81 -14.09 0.04 -18.47
CA PRO A 81 -12.65 0.01 -18.34
C PRO A 81 -12.20 -0.74 -17.08
N HIS A 82 -11.25 -1.65 -17.27
CA HIS A 82 -10.64 -2.47 -16.22
C HIS A 82 -9.10 -2.41 -16.31
N MET A 83 -8.42 -2.67 -15.20
CA MET A 83 -6.96 -2.83 -15.23
C MET A 83 -6.58 -4.08 -16.00
N ARG A 84 -5.61 -3.94 -16.89
CA ARG A 84 -4.98 -5.05 -17.58
C ARG A 84 -4.29 -5.97 -16.59
N LEU A 85 -4.49 -7.27 -16.77
CA LEU A 85 -3.75 -8.33 -16.10
C LEU A 85 -2.69 -8.94 -17.04
N ASP A 86 -1.59 -9.41 -16.46
CA ASP A 86 -0.62 -10.26 -17.15
C ASP A 86 -1.15 -11.71 -17.26
N PRO A 87 -0.50 -12.61 -18.03
CA PRO A 87 -0.96 -14.00 -18.18
C PRO A 87 -1.01 -14.80 -16.87
N ALA A 88 -0.33 -14.35 -15.81
CA ALA A 88 -0.37 -14.95 -14.48
C ALA A 88 -1.48 -14.32 -13.61
N GLY A 89 -2.34 -13.47 -14.17
CA GLY A 89 -3.42 -12.81 -13.46
C GLY A 89 -2.96 -11.67 -12.54
N ARG A 90 -1.73 -11.16 -12.70
CA ARG A 90 -1.23 -10.02 -11.92
C ARG A 90 -1.54 -8.71 -12.62
N CYS A 91 -1.79 -7.65 -11.86
CA CYS A 91 -1.95 -6.32 -12.41
C CYS A 91 -0.71 -5.93 -13.24
N ALA A 92 -0.91 -5.49 -14.49
CA ALA A 92 0.19 -5.16 -15.40
C ALA A 92 1.04 -3.97 -14.92
N ALA A 93 0.52 -3.15 -14.00
CA ALA A 93 1.24 -2.05 -13.38
C ALA A 93 2.10 -2.48 -12.17
N LEU A 94 1.97 -3.73 -11.71
CA LEU A 94 2.77 -4.26 -10.62
C LEU A 94 4.23 -4.39 -11.05
N ARG A 95 5.14 -4.03 -10.14
CA ARG A 95 6.58 -4.24 -10.28
C ARG A 95 7.10 -4.97 -9.06
N GLY A 96 8.08 -5.85 -9.29
CA GLY A 96 8.62 -6.73 -8.24
C GLY A 96 7.90 -8.06 -8.14
N ARG A 97 8.06 -8.73 -7.00
CA ARG A 97 7.57 -10.10 -6.74
C ARG A 97 6.64 -10.12 -5.53
N LEU A 98 5.45 -10.68 -5.73
CA LEU A 98 4.47 -10.88 -4.66
C LEU A 98 5.10 -11.66 -3.49
N GLY A 99 4.74 -11.27 -2.26
CA GLY A 99 5.29 -11.84 -1.02
C GLY A 99 6.75 -11.48 -0.73
N GLN A 100 7.39 -10.61 -1.53
CA GLN A 100 8.76 -10.16 -1.32
C GLN A 100 8.86 -8.64 -1.30
N ARG A 101 9.14 -8.04 -2.45
CA ARG A 101 9.22 -6.58 -2.61
C ARG A 101 8.45 -6.21 -3.86
N VAL A 102 7.50 -5.32 -3.70
CA VAL A 102 6.66 -4.82 -4.78
C VAL A 102 6.52 -3.30 -4.72
N HIS A 103 6.19 -2.71 -5.87
CA HIS A 103 5.63 -1.37 -5.92
C HIS A 103 4.64 -1.26 -7.08
N CYS A 104 3.75 -0.28 -6.99
CA CYS A 104 2.80 0.03 -8.05
C CYS A 104 3.39 1.13 -8.94
N ALA A 105 3.59 0.87 -10.23
CA ALA A 105 4.15 1.86 -11.17
C ALA A 105 3.20 3.05 -11.45
N ILE A 106 1.97 2.98 -10.96
CA ILE A 106 0.92 4.00 -11.12
C ILE A 106 0.38 4.48 -9.77
N TYR A 107 1.18 4.42 -8.70
CA TYR A 107 0.72 4.66 -7.33
C TYR A 107 -0.10 5.96 -7.17
N ASP A 108 0.36 7.05 -7.79
CA ASP A 108 -0.25 8.38 -7.70
C ASP A 108 -1.58 8.51 -8.46
N VAL A 109 -1.84 7.61 -9.40
CA VAL A 109 -3.04 7.61 -10.25
C VAL A 109 -3.81 6.31 -10.15
N ARG A 110 -3.63 5.55 -9.06
CA ARG A 110 -4.34 4.29 -8.81
C ARG A 110 -5.84 4.45 -9.04
N PRO A 111 -6.55 3.48 -9.62
CA PRO A 111 -8.00 3.49 -9.65
C PRO A 111 -8.60 3.57 -8.23
N ARG A 112 -9.83 4.09 -8.13
CA ARG A 112 -10.57 4.21 -6.88
C ARG A 112 -10.74 2.87 -6.19
N ALA A 113 -11.00 1.80 -6.95
CA ALA A 113 -11.05 0.43 -6.45
C ALA A 113 -9.75 0.03 -5.70
N CYS A 114 -8.58 0.36 -6.27
CA CYS A 114 -7.29 0.09 -5.62
C CYS A 114 -7.04 0.94 -4.37
N ARG A 115 -7.54 2.18 -4.32
CA ARG A 115 -7.39 3.08 -3.15
C ARG A 115 -8.30 2.70 -1.98
N ARG A 116 -9.46 2.09 -2.25
CA ARG A 116 -10.45 1.68 -1.25
C ARG A 116 -10.01 0.48 -0.41
N LEU A 117 -9.02 -0.29 -0.86
CA LEU A 117 -8.53 -1.42 -0.09
C LEU A 117 -7.65 -0.94 1.06
N GLU A 118 -8.13 -1.14 2.27
CA GLU A 118 -7.41 -0.79 3.50
C GLU A 118 -6.50 -1.94 3.95
N ALA A 119 -5.25 -1.61 4.31
CA ALA A 119 -4.30 -2.58 4.83
C ALA A 119 -4.81 -3.14 6.17
N GLY A 120 -4.83 -4.47 6.29
CA GLY A 120 -5.34 -5.17 7.47
C GLY A 120 -6.87 -5.32 7.52
N SER A 121 -7.62 -4.77 6.55
CA SER A 121 -9.05 -5.06 6.41
C SER A 121 -9.32 -6.55 6.15
N PRO A 122 -10.55 -7.06 6.40
CA PRO A 122 -10.88 -8.47 6.11
C PRO A 122 -10.55 -8.89 4.67
N ARG A 123 -10.78 -8.01 3.69
CA ARG A 123 -10.46 -8.26 2.28
C ARG A 123 -8.94 -8.28 2.02
N CYS A 124 -8.17 -7.44 2.72
CA CYS A 124 -6.71 -7.49 2.67
C CYS A 124 -6.18 -8.81 3.25
N LEU A 125 -6.70 -9.25 4.39
CA LEU A 125 -6.30 -10.51 5.03
C LEU A 125 -6.66 -11.71 4.17
N ALA A 126 -7.86 -11.73 3.57
CA ALA A 126 -8.26 -12.79 2.64
C ALA A 126 -7.30 -12.93 1.45
N TYR A 127 -6.89 -11.82 0.82
CA TYR A 127 -5.91 -11.91 -0.27
C TYR A 127 -4.53 -12.41 0.18
N ARG A 128 -4.11 -12.06 1.40
CA ARG A 128 -2.84 -12.53 1.98
C ARG A 128 -2.91 -14.02 2.25
N GLU A 129 -3.99 -14.48 2.86
CA GLU A 129 -4.24 -15.89 3.17
C GLU A 129 -4.25 -16.76 1.91
N GLU A 130 -5.03 -16.36 0.89
CA GLU A 130 -5.10 -17.05 -0.42
C GLU A 130 -3.70 -17.27 -1.04
N ARG A 131 -2.76 -16.35 -0.77
CA ARG A 131 -1.41 -16.36 -1.35
C ARG A 131 -0.32 -16.88 -0.41
N GLY A 132 -0.68 -17.24 0.83
CA GLY A 132 0.27 -17.68 1.85
C GLY A 132 1.18 -16.58 2.39
N PHE A 133 0.72 -15.33 2.44
CA PHE A 133 1.47 -14.17 2.95
C PHE A 133 1.14 -13.82 4.40
N ALA A 134 0.72 -14.79 5.22
CA ALA A 134 0.30 -14.59 6.62
C ALA A 134 1.32 -13.75 7.40
#